data_AF-N1ZV43-F1
#
_entry.id   AF-N1ZV43-F1
#
_cell.length_a   1.000
_cell.length_b   1.000
_cell.length_c   1.000
_cell.angle_alpha   90.00
_cell.angle_beta   90.00
_cell.angle_gamma   90.00
#
_symmetry.space_group_name_H-M   'P 1'
#
loop_
_entity.id
_entity.type
_entity.pdbx_description
1 polymer ?
#
loop_
_entity_poly.entity_id
_entity_poly.type
_entity_poly.pdbx_seq_one_letter_code
_entity_poly.pdbx_strand_id
1 'polypeptide(L)'
;ASNLYRVSTALQAAIDTGRKVAIFGRSMENGVQNGIDLGYLDVPEGLIVDADEINNIPPEKAMILCTGSQGEPLAALSRIANGTHRQISLQPNDTVIFSSNPIPGNTLSVNHLINKLMEGGANVIHGRVNNVHTSGHGGQEELKMMVRLVKPKYMIPVHGEYRMQVVHTELAQQAGVPADHTFVLSNGEVVCFSPEGSRIAGHIPAGDVYVDTSGTADVGNVVVHDRQILSEEGLVVAVATVDYKHKRVLAGPDILSRGFVYMRESTDLISQAQKHVYHVLRNEMAKSDRPKDSEIKKAIIENLSDFLYSKTERRPMILPMIIEKK
;
A
#
# COMPACT_ATOMS: atom_id res chain seq x y z
N ALA A 1 10.98 0.64 -15.31
CA ALA A 1 10.23 -0.27 -16.19
C ALA A 1 9.47 0.51 -17.25
N SER A 2 8.44 1.29 -16.89
CA SER A 2 7.56 1.96 -17.87
C SER A 2 8.12 3.24 -18.50
N ASN A 3 9.15 3.87 -17.94
CA ASN A 3 9.76 5.07 -18.54
C ASN A 3 10.81 4.68 -19.59
N LEU A 4 10.36 4.38 -20.81
CA LEU A 4 11.22 3.94 -21.91
C LEU A 4 12.26 4.99 -22.32
N TYR A 5 11.94 6.28 -22.26
CA TYR A 5 12.91 7.34 -22.55
C TYR A 5 14.08 7.33 -21.56
N ARG A 6 13.82 7.13 -20.27
CA ARG A 6 14.88 7.02 -19.26
C ARG A 6 15.71 5.76 -19.44
N VAL A 7 15.07 4.65 -19.81
CA VAL A 7 15.76 3.40 -20.16
C VAL A 7 16.65 3.60 -21.38
N SER A 8 16.15 4.23 -22.44
CA SER A 8 16.93 4.60 -23.63
C SER A 8 18.14 5.44 -23.27
N THR A 9 17.99 6.48 -22.42
CA THR A 9 19.13 7.28 -21.94
C THR A 9 20.16 6.44 -21.18
N ALA A 10 19.72 5.51 -20.35
CA ALA A 10 20.63 4.63 -19.61
C ALA A 10 21.37 3.64 -20.53
N LEU A 11 20.67 3.08 -21.53
CA LEU A 11 21.26 2.22 -22.56
C LEU A 11 22.26 2.99 -23.42
N GLN A 12 21.93 4.21 -23.83
CA GLN A 12 22.86 5.07 -24.56
C GLN A 12 24.11 5.38 -23.74
N ALA A 13 23.96 5.72 -22.46
CA ALA A 13 25.10 5.93 -21.57
C ALA A 13 25.96 4.66 -21.42
N ALA A 14 25.35 3.48 -21.43
CA ALA A 14 26.10 2.21 -21.45
C ALA A 14 26.89 2.06 -22.75
N ILE A 15 26.29 2.33 -23.91
CA ILE A 15 26.96 2.30 -25.22
C ILE A 15 28.16 3.26 -25.23
N ASP A 16 27.94 4.51 -24.85
CA ASP A 16 28.96 5.57 -24.90
C ASP A 16 30.15 5.30 -23.96
N THR A 17 29.90 4.58 -22.86
CA THR A 17 30.95 4.18 -21.90
C THR A 17 31.51 2.78 -22.15
N GLY A 18 31.01 2.10 -23.19
CA GLY A 18 31.37 0.73 -23.56
C GLY A 18 31.03 -0.29 -22.48
N ARG A 19 29.93 -0.11 -21.76
CA ARG A 19 29.40 -1.04 -20.76
C ARG A 19 28.39 -2.01 -21.39
N LYS A 20 28.38 -3.24 -20.88
CA LYS A 20 27.35 -4.24 -21.13
C LYS A 20 26.25 -4.14 -20.07
N VAL A 21 25.03 -4.46 -20.45
CA VAL A 21 23.84 -4.23 -19.61
C VAL A 21 23.17 -5.55 -19.26
N ALA A 22 22.97 -5.82 -17.98
CA ALA A 22 22.10 -6.89 -17.50
C ALA A 22 20.81 -6.31 -16.93
N ILE A 23 19.67 -6.93 -17.27
CA ILE A 23 18.34 -6.47 -16.86
C ILE A 23 17.80 -7.40 -15.78
N PHE A 24 17.31 -6.84 -14.67
CA PHE A 24 16.75 -7.61 -13.56
C PHE A 24 15.33 -7.17 -13.20
N GLY A 25 14.40 -8.10 -13.41
CA GLY A 25 13.03 -8.03 -12.94
C GLY A 25 12.06 -8.06 -14.11
N ARG A 26 11.05 -8.93 -14.00
CA ARG A 26 10.05 -9.20 -15.04
C ARG A 26 9.44 -7.94 -15.66
N SER A 27 9.08 -6.95 -14.86
CA SER A 27 8.51 -5.70 -15.39
C SER A 27 9.51 -4.87 -16.20
N MET A 28 10.80 -4.92 -15.87
CA MET A 28 11.84 -4.25 -16.64
C MET A 28 12.17 -5.03 -17.92
N GLU A 29 12.29 -6.35 -17.83
CA GLU A 29 12.49 -7.24 -18.99
C GLU A 29 11.38 -7.04 -20.02
N ASN A 30 10.11 -7.14 -19.59
CA ASN A 30 8.95 -6.90 -20.45
C ASN A 30 8.94 -5.48 -21.02
N GLY A 31 9.29 -4.47 -20.21
CA GLY A 31 9.33 -3.08 -20.65
C GLY A 31 10.37 -2.85 -21.73
N VAL A 32 11.58 -3.40 -21.56
CA VAL A 32 12.66 -3.32 -22.55
C VAL A 32 12.30 -4.08 -23.81
N GLN A 33 11.81 -5.32 -23.71
CA GLN A 33 11.41 -6.12 -24.87
C GLN A 33 10.34 -5.40 -25.69
N ASN A 34 9.27 -4.92 -25.04
CA ASN A 34 8.22 -4.16 -25.72
C ASN A 34 8.77 -2.87 -26.34
N GLY A 35 9.72 -2.21 -25.68
CA GLY A 35 10.38 -1.01 -26.19
C GLY A 35 11.18 -1.29 -27.47
N ILE A 36 11.85 -2.44 -27.55
CA ILE A 36 12.57 -2.89 -28.74
C ILE A 36 11.57 -3.25 -29.86
N ASP A 37 10.58 -4.09 -29.56
CA ASP A 37 9.60 -4.59 -30.54
C ASP A 37 8.80 -3.45 -31.20
N LEU A 38 8.50 -2.39 -30.43
CA LEU A 38 7.78 -1.22 -30.91
C LEU A 38 8.69 -0.13 -31.50
N GLY A 39 10.01 -0.32 -31.49
CA GLY A 39 10.98 0.64 -32.05
C GLY A 39 11.23 1.89 -31.20
N TYR A 40 10.91 1.87 -29.90
CA TYR A 40 11.23 2.94 -28.96
C TYR A 40 12.66 2.85 -28.41
N LEU A 41 13.26 1.66 -28.44
CA LEU A 41 14.61 1.40 -27.97
C LEU A 41 15.45 0.86 -29.12
N ASP A 42 16.54 1.56 -29.44
CA ASP A 42 17.58 1.07 -30.32
C ASP A 42 18.66 0.39 -29.47
N VAL A 43 18.83 -0.91 -29.66
CA VAL A 43 19.71 -1.76 -28.85
C VAL A 43 20.63 -2.54 -29.79
N PRO A 44 21.91 -2.15 -29.88
CA PRO A 44 22.90 -2.89 -30.65
C PRO A 44 23.04 -4.34 -30.18
N GLU A 45 23.35 -5.23 -31.13
CA GLU A 45 23.58 -6.64 -30.82
C GLU A 45 24.69 -6.82 -29.77
N GLY A 46 24.41 -7.67 -28.78
CA GLY A 46 25.32 -7.94 -27.67
C GLY A 46 25.47 -6.82 -26.65
N LEU A 47 24.68 -5.73 -26.69
CA LEU A 47 24.67 -4.74 -25.61
C LEU A 47 24.08 -5.33 -24.33
N ILE A 48 22.93 -6.00 -24.46
CA ILE A 48 22.24 -6.68 -23.37
C ILE A 48 22.82 -8.09 -23.25
N VAL A 49 23.25 -8.45 -22.05
CA VAL A 49 23.83 -9.75 -21.72
C VAL A 49 22.99 -10.43 -20.64
N ASP A 50 23.15 -11.74 -20.51
CA ASP A 50 22.47 -12.47 -19.45
C ASP A 50 23.11 -12.24 -18.07
N ALA A 51 22.42 -12.71 -17.03
CA ALA A 51 22.85 -12.53 -15.64
C ALA A 51 24.09 -13.36 -15.27
N ASP A 52 24.46 -14.38 -16.04
CA ASP A 52 25.64 -15.20 -15.75
C ASP A 52 26.87 -14.63 -16.46
N GLU A 53 26.71 -14.06 -17.65
CA GLU A 53 27.73 -13.36 -18.43
C GLU A 53 28.18 -12.07 -17.74
N ILE A 54 27.26 -11.31 -17.13
CA ILE A 54 27.60 -10.05 -16.44
C ILE A 54 28.59 -10.25 -15.28
N ASN A 55 28.58 -11.42 -14.64
CA ASN A 55 29.51 -11.75 -13.55
C ASN A 55 30.94 -11.99 -14.04
N ASN A 56 31.13 -12.24 -15.33
CA ASN A 56 32.45 -12.42 -15.96
C ASN A 56 32.99 -11.13 -16.60
N ILE A 57 32.20 -10.06 -16.59
CA ILE A 57 32.56 -8.76 -17.16
C ILE A 57 33.23 -7.90 -16.08
N PRO A 58 34.33 -7.18 -16.38
CA PRO A 58 34.95 -6.27 -15.42
C PRO A 58 33.95 -5.26 -14.84
N PRO A 59 34.00 -4.93 -13.53
CA PRO A 59 32.99 -4.08 -12.88
C PRO A 59 32.76 -2.73 -13.57
N GLU A 60 33.81 -2.10 -14.09
CA GLU A 60 33.75 -0.82 -14.81
C GLU A 60 33.09 -0.93 -16.20
N LYS A 61 32.95 -2.15 -16.72
CA LYS A 61 32.29 -2.50 -17.97
C LYS A 61 30.91 -3.12 -17.77
N ALA A 62 30.46 -3.29 -16.53
CA ALA A 62 29.12 -3.78 -16.22
C ALA A 62 28.15 -2.63 -15.89
N MET A 63 26.89 -2.78 -16.29
CA MET A 63 25.76 -1.97 -15.83
C MET A 63 24.57 -2.88 -15.56
N ILE A 64 23.90 -2.66 -14.44
CA ILE A 64 22.68 -3.40 -14.07
C ILE A 64 21.48 -2.44 -14.11
N LEU A 65 20.47 -2.79 -14.92
CA LEU A 65 19.17 -2.12 -14.94
C LEU A 65 18.15 -2.96 -14.18
N CYS A 66 17.70 -2.49 -13.03
CA CYS A 66 16.83 -3.27 -12.16
C CYS A 66 15.56 -2.54 -11.71
N THR A 67 14.61 -3.31 -11.18
CA THR A 67 13.39 -2.83 -10.50
C THR A 67 13.62 -2.62 -9.00
N GLY A 68 12.68 -1.96 -8.31
CA GLY A 68 12.71 -1.80 -6.85
C GLY A 68 13.08 -0.41 -6.36
N SER A 69 12.88 0.61 -7.20
CA SER A 69 13.28 1.98 -6.88
C SER A 69 12.38 2.64 -5.82
N GLN A 70 11.26 2.01 -5.45
CA GLN A 70 10.37 2.44 -4.36
C GLN A 70 10.56 1.62 -3.07
N GLY A 71 11.59 0.78 -3.00
CA GLY A 71 11.88 -0.04 -1.81
C GLY A 71 10.95 -1.26 -1.67
N GLU A 72 10.33 -1.71 -2.76
CA GLU A 72 9.45 -2.88 -2.75
C GLU A 72 10.26 -4.13 -2.31
N PRO A 73 9.88 -4.85 -1.24
CA PRO A 73 10.73 -5.88 -0.63
C PRO A 73 11.13 -7.02 -1.58
N LEU A 74 10.24 -7.39 -2.50
CA LEU A 74 10.43 -8.50 -3.45
C LEU A 74 11.09 -8.09 -4.77
N ALA A 75 11.30 -6.79 -4.99
CA ALA A 75 11.90 -6.29 -6.22
C ALA A 75 13.42 -6.55 -6.25
N ALA A 76 14.01 -6.47 -7.46
CA ALA A 76 15.39 -6.84 -7.70
C ALA A 76 16.38 -6.09 -6.79
N LEU A 77 16.30 -4.76 -6.73
CA LEU A 77 17.21 -3.94 -5.92
C LEU A 77 17.13 -4.25 -4.43
N SER A 78 15.93 -4.39 -3.87
CA SER A 78 15.73 -4.77 -2.47
C SER A 78 16.32 -6.15 -2.17
N ARG A 79 16.17 -7.11 -3.09
CA ARG A 79 16.76 -8.44 -2.92
C ARG A 79 18.28 -8.41 -2.97
N ILE A 80 18.87 -7.58 -3.83
CA ILE A 80 20.32 -7.37 -3.93
C ILE A 80 20.84 -6.77 -2.62
N ALA A 81 20.21 -5.69 -2.13
CA ALA A 81 20.59 -5.05 -0.87
C ALA A 81 20.45 -5.97 0.36
N ASN A 82 19.46 -6.87 0.34
CA ASN A 82 19.23 -7.85 1.40
C ASN A 82 20.07 -9.13 1.27
N GLY A 83 20.90 -9.27 0.22
CA GLY A 83 21.69 -10.49 -0.02
C GLY A 83 20.85 -11.73 -0.37
N THR A 84 19.60 -11.55 -0.82
CA THR A 84 18.67 -12.65 -1.17
C THR A 84 18.48 -12.81 -2.68
N HIS A 85 19.20 -12.01 -3.47
CA HIS A 85 19.19 -12.10 -4.92
C HIS A 85 20.10 -13.26 -5.36
N ARG A 86 19.62 -14.11 -6.28
CA ARG A 86 20.27 -15.40 -6.59
C ARG A 86 21.61 -15.25 -7.33
N GLN A 87 21.71 -14.27 -8.23
CA GLN A 87 22.81 -14.15 -9.20
C GLN A 87 23.70 -12.93 -8.99
N ILE A 88 23.28 -11.98 -8.14
CA ILE A 88 23.95 -10.69 -7.96
C ILE A 88 24.04 -10.43 -6.47
N SER A 89 25.24 -10.06 -6.02
CA SER A 89 25.50 -9.63 -4.65
C SER A 89 26.18 -8.28 -4.68
N LEU A 90 25.75 -7.37 -3.80
CA LEU A 90 26.34 -6.05 -3.68
C LEU A 90 27.81 -6.16 -3.24
N GLN A 91 28.71 -5.49 -3.95
CA GLN A 91 30.13 -5.40 -3.62
C GLN A 91 30.47 -4.01 -3.07
N PRO A 92 31.50 -3.89 -2.22
CA PRO A 92 32.01 -2.59 -1.81
C PRO A 92 32.41 -1.74 -3.02
N ASN A 93 32.10 -0.45 -2.98
CA ASN A 93 32.30 0.54 -4.05
C ASN A 93 31.35 0.44 -5.25
N ASP A 94 30.41 -0.51 -5.26
CA ASP A 94 29.31 -0.49 -6.24
C ASP A 94 28.59 0.85 -6.19
N THR A 95 28.16 1.36 -7.35
CA THR A 95 27.38 2.60 -7.42
C THR A 95 25.93 2.29 -7.76
N VAL A 96 25.02 2.67 -6.86
CA VAL A 96 23.58 2.50 -7.04
C VAL A 96 22.91 3.84 -7.31
N ILE A 97 22.20 3.95 -8.42
CA ILE A 97 21.53 5.19 -8.83
C ILE A 97 20.01 5.02 -8.71
N PHE A 98 19.41 5.79 -7.82
CA PHE A 98 17.96 5.95 -7.75
C PHE A 98 17.51 7.01 -8.75
N SER A 99 17.24 6.59 -10.00
CA SER A 99 16.65 7.47 -11.03
C SER A 99 15.14 7.70 -10.82
N SER A 100 14.71 7.79 -9.57
CA SER A 100 13.33 7.96 -9.12
C SER A 100 13.24 8.81 -7.86
N ASN A 101 12.10 9.46 -7.65
CA ASN A 101 11.75 10.00 -6.34
C ASN A 101 10.81 9.04 -5.58
N PRO A 102 10.90 8.97 -4.24
CA PRO A 102 9.94 8.24 -3.44
C PRO A 102 8.53 8.81 -3.65
N ILE A 103 7.59 7.93 -3.98
CA ILE A 103 6.16 8.25 -4.00
C ILE A 103 5.69 8.42 -2.55
N PRO A 104 4.80 9.37 -2.23
CA PRO A 104 4.21 9.49 -0.90
C PRO A 104 3.72 8.14 -0.36
N GLY A 105 4.13 7.80 0.87
CA GLY A 105 3.91 6.48 1.47
C GLY A 105 5.11 5.52 1.39
N ASN A 106 5.97 5.65 0.38
CA ASN A 106 7.11 4.75 0.18
C ASN A 106 8.44 5.28 0.75
N THR A 107 8.47 6.48 1.32
CA THR A 107 9.70 7.13 1.82
C THR A 107 10.46 6.28 2.83
N LEU A 108 9.75 5.60 3.75
CA LEU A 108 10.37 4.73 4.74
C LEU A 108 11.05 3.52 4.09
N SER A 109 10.36 2.86 3.15
CA SER A 109 10.88 1.71 2.40
C SER A 109 12.13 2.09 1.61
N VAL A 110 12.11 3.23 0.92
CA VAL A 110 13.26 3.73 0.15
C VAL A 110 14.43 4.07 1.09
N ASN A 111 14.19 4.76 2.20
CA ASN A 111 15.25 5.11 3.15
C ASN A 111 15.89 3.86 3.78
N HIS A 112 15.08 2.84 4.13
CA HIS A 112 15.61 1.58 4.64
C HIS A 112 16.47 0.86 3.59
N LEU A 113 16.06 0.87 2.33
CA LEU A 113 16.84 0.32 1.24
C LEU A 113 18.17 1.08 1.03
N ILE A 114 18.14 2.41 1.05
CA ILE A 114 19.35 3.24 0.96
C ILE A 114 20.32 2.91 2.10
N ASN A 115 19.82 2.82 3.34
CA ASN A 115 20.67 2.45 4.49
C ASN A 115 21.35 1.11 4.27
N LYS A 116 20.63 0.08 3.83
CA LYS A 116 21.21 -1.25 3.56
C LYS A 116 22.27 -1.24 2.47
N LEU A 117 22.05 -0.48 1.40
CA LEU A 117 23.02 -0.34 0.32
C LEU A 117 24.31 0.36 0.83
N MET A 118 24.16 1.43 1.62
CA MET A 118 25.30 2.13 2.21
C MET A 118 26.03 1.29 3.26
N GLU A 119 25.31 0.54 4.09
CA GLU A 119 25.88 -0.44 5.04
C GLU A 119 26.67 -1.53 4.31
N GLY A 120 26.22 -1.94 3.12
CA GLY A 120 26.93 -2.87 2.24
C GLY A 120 28.14 -2.25 1.51
N GLY A 121 28.47 -0.98 1.76
CA GLY A 121 29.63 -0.30 1.20
C GLY A 121 29.42 0.27 -0.21
N ALA A 122 28.17 0.39 -0.66
CA ALA A 122 27.86 1.00 -1.96
C ALA A 122 27.78 2.53 -1.89
N ASN A 123 28.18 3.16 -2.99
CA ASN A 123 27.96 4.58 -3.24
C ASN A 123 26.53 4.78 -3.77
N VAL A 124 25.70 5.52 -3.03
CA VAL A 124 24.29 5.70 -3.40
C VAL A 124 24.03 7.11 -3.93
N ILE A 125 23.58 7.22 -5.18
CA ILE A 125 23.18 8.47 -5.82
C ILE A 125 21.65 8.55 -5.83
N HIS A 126 21.09 9.50 -5.09
CA HIS A 126 19.65 9.70 -4.99
C HIS A 126 19.28 11.17 -4.75
N GLY A 127 17.98 11.49 -4.86
CA GLY A 127 17.43 12.79 -4.46
C GLY A 127 17.64 13.93 -5.46
N ARG A 128 17.02 15.08 -5.15
CA ARG A 128 16.92 16.24 -6.06
C ARG A 128 18.26 16.90 -6.38
N VAL A 129 19.22 16.85 -5.46
CA VAL A 129 20.53 17.51 -5.63
C VAL A 129 21.31 16.93 -6.81
N ASN A 130 21.10 15.65 -7.12
CA ASN A 130 21.83 14.94 -8.17
C ASN A 130 21.17 15.02 -9.55
N ASN A 131 19.99 15.66 -9.68
CA ASN A 131 19.25 15.82 -10.96
C ASN A 131 19.00 14.51 -11.74
N VAL A 132 18.98 13.36 -11.06
CA VAL A 132 18.81 12.02 -11.67
C VAL A 132 17.35 11.67 -11.99
N HIS A 133 16.41 12.55 -11.66
CA HIS A 133 14.99 12.34 -11.88
C HIS A 133 14.24 13.65 -12.08
N THR A 134 13.35 13.65 -13.06
CA THR A 134 12.30 14.66 -13.27
C THR A 134 10.92 14.01 -13.18
N SER A 135 9.94 14.80 -12.75
CA SER A 135 8.53 14.41 -12.76
C SER A 135 8.05 14.15 -14.19
N GLY A 136 7.15 13.19 -14.37
CA GLY A 136 6.40 13.02 -15.63
C GLY A 136 5.24 14.02 -15.79
N HIS A 137 4.94 14.79 -14.74
CA HIS A 137 3.89 15.81 -14.73
C HIS A 137 4.52 17.20 -14.71
N GLY A 138 4.03 18.10 -15.57
CA GLY A 138 4.50 19.48 -15.68
C GLY A 138 4.19 20.33 -14.45
N GLY A 139 5.04 21.33 -14.22
CA GLY A 139 4.90 22.30 -13.13
C GLY A 139 3.90 23.42 -13.45
N GLN A 140 3.88 24.45 -12.59
CA GLN A 140 2.92 25.55 -12.70
C GLN A 140 3.02 26.30 -14.04
N GLU A 141 4.23 26.48 -14.58
CA GLU A 141 4.43 27.20 -15.84
C GLU A 141 3.95 26.38 -17.04
N GLU A 142 4.21 25.08 -17.09
CA GLU A 142 3.69 24.19 -18.12
C GLU A 142 2.15 24.09 -18.07
N LEU A 143 1.56 24.05 -16.88
CA LEU A 143 0.10 24.08 -16.70
C LEU A 143 -0.51 25.40 -17.22
N LYS A 144 0.08 26.56 -16.86
CA LYS A 144 -0.35 27.87 -17.40
C LYS A 144 -0.15 27.97 -18.91
N MET A 145 0.95 27.41 -19.43
CA MET A 145 1.22 27.35 -20.87
C MET A 145 0.11 26.57 -21.59
N MET A 146 -0.26 25.39 -21.06
CA MET A 146 -1.35 24.58 -21.62
C MET A 146 -2.66 25.38 -21.68
N VAL A 147 -3.05 26.04 -20.59
CA VAL A 147 -4.28 26.85 -20.54
C VAL A 147 -4.24 27.99 -21.58
N ARG A 148 -3.11 28.68 -21.73
CA ARG A 148 -2.94 29.79 -22.69
C ARG A 148 -2.94 29.32 -24.15
N LEU A 149 -2.45 28.12 -24.43
CA LEU A 149 -2.48 27.53 -25.78
C LEU A 149 -3.89 27.08 -26.16
N VAL A 150 -4.59 26.42 -25.24
CA VAL A 150 -5.94 25.87 -25.49
C VAL A 150 -7.01 26.96 -25.48
N LYS A 151 -6.85 27.99 -24.64
CA LYS A 151 -7.85 29.05 -24.40
C LYS A 151 -9.24 28.48 -24.07
N PRO A 152 -9.35 27.63 -23.04
CA PRO A 152 -10.59 26.94 -22.75
C PRO A 152 -11.68 27.92 -22.27
N LYS A 153 -12.93 27.70 -22.70
CA LYS A 153 -14.10 28.43 -22.15
C LYS A 153 -14.36 28.03 -20.70
N TYR A 154 -14.16 26.77 -20.36
CA TYR A 154 -14.36 26.18 -19.04
C TYR A 154 -13.18 25.29 -18.65
N MET A 155 -12.82 25.24 -17.38
CA MET A 155 -11.71 24.41 -16.88
C MET A 155 -12.19 23.47 -15.77
N ILE A 156 -11.85 22.19 -15.91
CA ILE A 156 -12.02 21.18 -14.86
C ILE A 156 -10.65 20.54 -14.64
N PRO A 157 -9.93 20.85 -13.54
CA PRO A 157 -8.72 20.11 -13.19
C PRO A 157 -9.05 18.63 -12.92
N VAL A 158 -8.19 17.74 -13.41
CA VAL A 158 -8.26 16.29 -13.19
C VAL A 158 -6.92 15.76 -12.70
N HIS A 159 -6.87 14.49 -12.29
CA HIS A 159 -5.65 13.77 -11.90
C HIS A 159 -4.85 14.46 -10.77
N GLY A 160 -5.48 14.61 -9.60
CA GLY A 160 -4.82 15.10 -8.39
C GLY A 160 -5.74 15.07 -7.17
N GLU A 161 -5.15 15.14 -5.98
CA GLU A 161 -5.89 15.36 -4.73
C GLU A 161 -6.58 16.74 -4.75
N TYR A 162 -7.59 16.93 -3.90
CA TYR A 162 -8.36 18.17 -3.83
C TYR A 162 -7.48 19.44 -3.79
N ARG A 163 -6.45 19.46 -2.93
CA ARG A 163 -5.49 20.58 -2.85
C ARG A 163 -4.78 20.87 -4.17
N MET A 164 -4.49 19.86 -4.98
CA MET A 164 -3.81 20.02 -6.27
C MET A 164 -4.77 20.62 -7.31
N GLN A 165 -6.03 20.16 -7.29
CA GLN A 165 -7.07 20.65 -8.19
C GLN A 165 -7.43 22.11 -7.91
N VAL A 166 -7.49 22.50 -6.63
CA VAL A 166 -7.68 23.91 -6.23
C VAL A 166 -6.56 24.79 -6.79
N VAL A 167 -5.29 24.43 -6.56
CA VAL A 167 -4.16 25.21 -7.10
C VAL A 167 -4.17 25.25 -8.63
N HIS A 168 -4.49 24.14 -9.30
CA HIS A 168 -4.57 24.12 -10.77
C HIS A 168 -5.70 25.03 -11.29
N THR A 169 -6.82 25.11 -10.57
CA THR A 169 -7.90 26.05 -10.87
C THR A 169 -7.44 27.50 -10.74
N GLU A 170 -6.74 27.84 -9.66
CA GLU A 170 -6.16 29.18 -9.46
C GLU A 170 -5.17 29.54 -10.59
N LEU A 171 -4.33 28.59 -11.02
CA LEU A 171 -3.42 28.78 -12.15
C LEU A 171 -4.17 29.03 -13.47
N ALA A 172 -5.28 28.33 -13.71
CA ALA A 172 -6.12 28.57 -14.88
C ALA A 172 -6.77 29.96 -14.83
N GLN A 173 -7.20 30.41 -13.66
CA GLN A 173 -7.73 31.76 -13.46
C GLN A 173 -6.68 32.84 -13.73
N GLN A 174 -5.45 32.66 -13.22
CA GLN A 174 -4.31 33.53 -13.53
C GLN A 174 -3.94 33.53 -15.02
N ALA A 175 -4.24 32.44 -15.73
CA ALA A 175 -4.04 32.31 -17.17
C ALA A 175 -5.20 32.88 -18.01
N GLY A 176 -6.26 33.40 -17.37
CA GLY A 176 -7.35 34.13 -18.02
C GLY A 176 -8.70 33.42 -18.07
N VAL A 177 -8.85 32.25 -17.42
CA VAL A 177 -10.16 31.57 -17.34
C VAL A 177 -11.00 32.23 -16.24
N PRO A 178 -12.26 32.65 -16.49
CA PRO A 178 -13.11 33.21 -15.45
C PRO A 178 -13.33 32.25 -14.27
N ALA A 179 -13.39 32.77 -13.05
CA ALA A 179 -13.51 31.93 -11.85
C ALA A 179 -14.83 31.11 -11.83
N ASP A 180 -15.92 31.70 -12.31
CA ASP A 180 -17.23 31.07 -12.49
C ASP A 180 -17.27 30.05 -13.64
N HIS A 181 -16.17 29.94 -14.41
CA HIS A 181 -15.97 28.96 -15.46
C HIS A 181 -15.00 27.83 -15.06
N THR A 182 -14.63 27.76 -13.78
CA THR A 182 -13.74 26.73 -13.25
C THR A 182 -14.47 25.84 -12.24
N PHE A 183 -14.25 24.52 -12.32
CA PHE A 183 -14.95 23.53 -11.49
C PHE A 183 -13.99 22.54 -10.86
N VAL A 184 -13.89 22.54 -9.53
CA VAL A 184 -13.26 21.45 -8.79
C VAL A 184 -14.34 20.43 -8.47
N LEU A 185 -14.20 19.21 -9.00
CA LEU A 185 -15.23 18.17 -8.93
C LEU A 185 -14.74 16.96 -8.15
N SER A 186 -15.67 16.31 -7.47
CA SER A 186 -15.52 15.02 -6.82
C SER A 186 -15.91 13.90 -7.79
N ASN A 187 -15.44 12.67 -7.52
CA ASN A 187 -15.85 11.50 -8.29
C ASN A 187 -17.38 11.36 -8.31
N GLY A 188 -17.95 11.26 -9.50
CA GLY A 188 -19.39 11.15 -9.74
C GLY A 188 -20.15 12.47 -9.88
N GLU A 189 -19.55 13.63 -9.58
CA GLU A 189 -20.19 14.91 -9.86
C GLU A 189 -20.27 15.17 -11.37
N VAL A 190 -21.42 15.69 -11.82
CA VAL A 190 -21.68 15.94 -13.24
C VAL A 190 -21.80 17.43 -13.49
N VAL A 191 -21.05 17.95 -14.45
CA VAL A 191 -21.21 19.31 -14.98
C VAL A 191 -21.83 19.22 -16.37
N CYS A 192 -22.91 19.98 -16.58
CA CYS A 192 -23.56 20.13 -17.88
C CYS A 192 -23.10 21.42 -18.54
N PHE A 193 -22.71 21.32 -19.81
CA PHE A 193 -22.37 22.46 -20.66
C PHE A 193 -23.42 22.61 -21.76
N SER A 194 -23.87 23.85 -21.98
CA SER A 194 -24.91 24.21 -22.95
C SER A 194 -24.58 25.57 -23.58
N PRO A 195 -25.22 25.96 -24.69
CA PRO A 195 -25.09 27.32 -25.25
C PRO A 195 -25.40 28.42 -24.21
N GLU A 196 -26.34 28.17 -23.29
CA GLU A 196 -26.77 29.09 -22.25
C GLU A 196 -25.78 29.20 -21.08
N GLY A 197 -24.84 28.25 -20.96
CA GLY A 197 -23.81 28.26 -19.92
C GLY A 197 -23.51 26.88 -19.34
N SER A 198 -22.96 26.87 -18.14
CA SER A 198 -22.54 25.68 -17.39
C SER A 198 -23.26 25.59 -16.05
N ARG A 199 -23.59 24.38 -15.61
CA ARG A 199 -24.13 24.13 -14.26
C ARG A 199 -23.75 22.75 -13.74
N ILE A 200 -23.67 22.61 -12.43
CA ILE A 200 -23.66 21.29 -11.78
C ILE A 200 -25.04 20.67 -12.02
N ALA A 201 -25.05 19.48 -12.61
CA ALA A 201 -26.26 18.82 -13.11
C ALA A 201 -26.71 17.62 -12.28
N GLY A 202 -25.90 17.19 -11.32
CA GLY A 202 -26.23 16.11 -10.41
C GLY A 202 -25.02 15.26 -10.09
N HIS A 203 -25.30 14.04 -9.65
CA HIS A 203 -24.30 13.05 -9.25
C HIS A 203 -24.67 11.68 -9.84
N ILE A 204 -23.66 10.92 -10.25
CA ILE A 204 -23.80 9.52 -10.68
C ILE A 204 -23.11 8.59 -9.67
N PRO A 205 -23.62 7.35 -9.47
CA PRO A 205 -22.97 6.39 -8.61
C PRO A 205 -21.50 6.18 -9.01
N ALA A 206 -20.60 6.52 -8.09
CA ALA A 206 -19.18 6.36 -8.22
C ALA A 206 -18.60 5.99 -6.85
N GLY A 207 -17.65 5.07 -6.83
CA GLY A 207 -17.03 4.60 -5.59
C GLY A 207 -15.85 3.68 -5.90
N ASP A 208 -15.08 3.40 -4.86
CA ASP A 208 -13.92 2.53 -4.95
C ASP A 208 -14.35 1.06 -4.94
N VAL A 209 -13.64 0.23 -5.71
CA VAL A 209 -13.77 -1.22 -5.70
C VAL A 209 -12.40 -1.80 -5.34
N TYR A 210 -12.33 -2.50 -4.20
CA TYR A 210 -11.09 -3.12 -3.73
C TYR A 210 -10.93 -4.52 -4.29
N VAL A 211 -9.77 -4.78 -4.89
CA VAL A 211 -9.43 -6.07 -5.49
C VAL A 211 -8.38 -6.78 -4.64
N ASP A 212 -8.71 -7.99 -4.16
CA ASP A 212 -7.79 -8.88 -3.45
C ASP A 212 -7.51 -10.10 -4.34
N THR A 213 -6.25 -10.55 -4.34
CA THR A 213 -5.73 -11.63 -5.19
C THR A 213 -6.35 -13.00 -4.89
N SER A 214 -7.16 -13.10 -3.83
CA SER A 214 -7.86 -14.32 -3.40
C SER A 214 -9.14 -14.67 -4.18
N GLY A 215 -9.57 -13.87 -5.16
CA GLY A 215 -10.50 -14.31 -6.21
C GLY A 215 -11.96 -13.83 -6.11
N THR A 216 -12.32 -13.06 -5.08
CA THR A 216 -13.57 -12.27 -5.09
C THR A 216 -13.21 -10.80 -5.21
N ALA A 217 -13.61 -10.18 -6.33
CA ALA A 217 -13.27 -8.82 -6.73
C ALA A 217 -13.91 -7.70 -5.86
N ASP A 218 -14.43 -8.05 -4.70
CA ASP A 218 -15.05 -7.10 -3.77
C ASP A 218 -14.61 -7.45 -2.35
N VAL A 219 -13.53 -6.79 -1.90
CA VAL A 219 -13.28 -6.67 -0.47
C VAL A 219 -14.08 -5.48 0.02
N GLY A 220 -15.27 -5.74 0.55
CA GLY A 220 -16.10 -4.69 1.12
C GLY A 220 -15.40 -3.94 2.26
N ASN A 221 -15.78 -2.68 2.47
CA ASN A 221 -15.23 -1.81 3.52
C ASN A 221 -15.19 -2.46 4.92
N VAL A 222 -16.17 -3.31 5.23
CA VAL A 222 -16.24 -4.04 6.50
C VAL A 222 -15.04 -4.97 6.68
N VAL A 223 -14.63 -5.68 5.64
CA VAL A 223 -13.49 -6.60 5.70
C VAL A 223 -12.18 -5.84 5.89
N VAL A 224 -12.04 -4.67 5.25
CA VAL A 224 -10.87 -3.80 5.46
C VAL A 224 -10.84 -3.27 6.89
N HIS A 225 -11.98 -2.83 7.41
CA HIS A 225 -12.10 -2.35 8.79
C HIS A 225 -11.77 -3.44 9.81
N ASP A 226 -12.28 -4.66 9.62
CA ASP A 226 -11.96 -5.80 10.48
C ASP A 226 -10.46 -6.12 10.45
N ARG A 227 -9.84 -6.11 9.26
CA ARG A 227 -8.38 -6.29 9.13
C ARG A 227 -7.60 -5.21 9.88
N GLN A 228 -8.06 -3.96 9.85
CA GLN A 228 -7.41 -2.86 10.57
C GLN A 228 -7.45 -3.09 12.08
N ILE A 229 -8.63 -3.36 12.65
CA ILE A 229 -8.78 -3.67 14.09
C ILE A 229 -7.90 -4.84 14.49
N LEU A 230 -7.91 -5.93 13.70
CA LEU A 230 -7.08 -7.10 13.97
C LEU A 230 -5.58 -6.78 13.95
N SER A 231 -5.14 -5.85 13.09
CA SER A 231 -3.73 -5.46 12.99
C SER A 231 -3.24 -4.57 14.13
N GLU A 232 -4.11 -3.73 14.69
CA GLU A 232 -3.78 -2.75 15.74
C GLU A 232 -4.03 -3.36 17.14
N GLU A 233 -5.19 -3.98 17.34
CA GLU A 233 -5.67 -4.39 18.66
C GLU A 233 -5.57 -5.90 18.90
N GLY A 234 -5.50 -6.69 17.84
CA GLY A 234 -5.50 -8.16 17.92
C GLY A 234 -6.88 -8.75 18.17
N LEU A 235 -6.91 -10.04 18.47
CA LEU A 235 -8.11 -10.87 18.59
C LEU A 235 -8.10 -11.65 19.90
N VAL A 236 -9.26 -11.70 20.55
CA VAL A 236 -9.56 -12.57 21.69
C VAL A 236 -10.80 -13.40 21.37
N VAL A 237 -10.66 -14.72 21.43
CA VAL A 237 -11.77 -15.66 21.21
C VAL A 237 -12.16 -16.29 22.54
N ALA A 238 -13.43 -16.18 22.92
CA ALA A 238 -13.96 -16.74 24.15
C ALA A 238 -14.89 -17.91 23.83
N VAL A 239 -14.49 -19.13 24.19
CA VAL A 239 -15.20 -20.37 23.83
C VAL A 239 -15.80 -21.02 25.06
N ALA A 240 -17.10 -21.29 25.06
CA ALA A 240 -17.76 -22.01 26.15
C ALA A 240 -18.80 -23.00 25.62
N THR A 241 -18.94 -24.15 26.27
CA THR A 241 -20.02 -25.10 26.02
C THR A 241 -21.07 -24.96 27.13
N VAL A 242 -22.33 -24.74 26.77
CA VAL A 242 -23.42 -24.47 27.73
C VAL A 242 -24.61 -25.40 27.52
N ASP A 243 -25.33 -25.64 28.62
CA ASP A 243 -26.64 -26.28 28.66
C ASP A 243 -27.65 -25.22 29.10
N TYR A 244 -28.41 -24.67 28.14
CA TYR A 244 -29.40 -23.64 28.43
C TYR A 244 -30.60 -24.17 29.23
N LYS A 245 -30.95 -25.46 29.07
CA LYS A 245 -32.08 -26.07 29.77
C LYS A 245 -31.81 -26.18 31.26
N HIS A 246 -30.61 -26.60 31.64
CA HIS A 246 -30.20 -26.72 33.03
C HIS A 246 -29.44 -25.47 33.54
N LYS A 247 -29.27 -24.45 32.70
CA LYS A 247 -28.58 -23.18 32.98
C LYS A 247 -27.16 -23.39 33.53
N ARG A 248 -26.37 -24.25 32.87
CA ARG A 248 -25.02 -24.66 33.31
C ARG A 248 -23.99 -24.48 32.22
N VAL A 249 -22.77 -24.09 32.60
CA VAL A 249 -21.59 -24.19 31.74
C VAL A 249 -21.04 -25.60 31.87
N LEU A 250 -20.90 -26.31 30.76
CA LEU A 250 -20.42 -27.70 30.70
C LEU A 250 -18.91 -27.78 30.50
N ALA A 251 -18.35 -26.86 29.72
CA ALA A 251 -16.91 -26.75 29.45
C ALA A 251 -16.52 -25.30 29.11
N GLY A 252 -15.28 -24.92 29.38
CA GLY A 252 -14.81 -23.53 29.27
C GLY A 252 -15.31 -22.63 30.42
N PRO A 253 -15.22 -21.29 30.29
CA PRO A 253 -14.77 -20.56 29.13
C PRO A 253 -13.26 -20.62 28.90
N ASP A 254 -12.86 -20.97 27.69
CA ASP A 254 -11.48 -20.91 27.22
C ASP A 254 -11.23 -19.63 26.45
N ILE A 255 -10.09 -18.98 26.70
CA ILE A 255 -9.71 -17.73 26.07
C ILE A 255 -8.48 -17.98 25.19
N LEU A 256 -8.61 -17.66 23.91
CA LEU A 256 -7.53 -17.72 22.93
C LEU A 256 -7.18 -16.29 22.49
N SER A 257 -5.88 -15.97 22.40
CA SER A 257 -5.40 -14.65 21.97
C SER A 257 -4.46 -14.75 20.78
N ARG A 258 -4.56 -13.78 19.87
CA ARG A 258 -3.68 -13.57 18.72
C ARG A 258 -3.45 -12.07 18.54
N GLY A 259 -2.19 -11.61 18.48
CA GLY A 259 -1.84 -10.20 18.26
C GLY A 259 -2.19 -9.24 19.41
N PHE A 260 -2.91 -9.69 20.44
CA PHE A 260 -3.29 -8.88 21.59
C PHE A 260 -2.29 -9.00 22.75
N VAL A 261 -2.16 -10.18 23.38
CA VAL A 261 -1.19 -10.39 24.47
C VAL A 261 -0.39 -11.68 24.27
N TYR A 262 0.85 -11.70 24.72
CA TYR A 262 1.68 -12.90 24.66
C TYR A 262 1.24 -13.91 25.73
N MET A 263 0.56 -14.97 25.27
CA MET A 263 -0.11 -15.96 26.14
C MET A 263 0.80 -16.59 27.20
N ARG A 264 2.11 -16.72 26.92
CA ARG A 264 3.07 -17.35 27.86
C ARG A 264 3.42 -16.44 29.05
N GLU A 265 3.31 -15.13 28.89
CA GLU A 265 3.65 -14.15 29.93
C GLU A 265 2.41 -13.54 30.58
N SER A 266 1.23 -13.71 29.96
CA SER A 266 -0.04 -13.12 30.41
C SER A 266 -1.02 -14.14 31.04
N THR A 267 -0.51 -15.24 31.61
CA THR A 267 -1.33 -16.33 32.16
C THR A 267 -2.33 -15.86 33.22
N ASP A 268 -1.92 -14.92 34.07
CA ASP A 268 -2.78 -14.39 35.14
C ASP A 268 -3.92 -13.52 34.59
N LEU A 269 -3.65 -12.70 33.58
CA LEU A 269 -4.66 -11.89 32.90
C LEU A 269 -5.71 -12.78 32.24
N ILE A 270 -5.26 -13.84 31.56
CA ILE A 270 -6.12 -14.81 30.89
C ILE A 270 -6.95 -15.58 31.92
N SER A 271 -6.36 -16.03 33.02
CA SER A 271 -7.10 -16.73 34.08
C SER A 271 -8.17 -15.83 34.71
N GLN A 272 -7.86 -14.55 34.92
CA GLN A 272 -8.83 -13.57 35.39
C GLN A 272 -9.94 -13.31 34.37
N ALA A 273 -9.60 -13.21 33.08
CA ALA A 273 -10.56 -13.07 31.99
C ALA A 273 -11.50 -14.30 31.91
N GLN A 274 -10.97 -15.53 32.01
CA GLN A 274 -11.77 -16.75 32.04
C GLN A 274 -12.75 -16.74 33.22
N LYS A 275 -12.26 -16.41 34.42
CA LYS A 275 -13.13 -16.25 35.60
C LYS A 275 -14.19 -15.19 35.34
N HIS A 276 -13.83 -14.04 34.78
CA HIS A 276 -14.77 -12.95 34.52
C HIS A 276 -15.88 -13.39 33.55
N VAL A 277 -15.52 -14.01 32.41
CA VAL A 277 -16.47 -14.53 31.43
C VAL A 277 -17.36 -15.63 32.03
N TYR A 278 -16.82 -16.49 32.90
CA TYR A 278 -17.61 -17.52 33.58
C TYR A 278 -18.72 -16.92 34.46
N HIS A 279 -18.40 -15.84 35.19
CA HIS A 279 -19.39 -15.14 36.01
C HIS A 279 -20.45 -14.44 35.14
N VAL A 280 -20.05 -13.79 34.04
CA VAL A 280 -20.98 -13.18 33.09
C VAL A 280 -21.93 -14.24 32.51
N LEU A 281 -21.40 -15.36 32.02
CA LEU A 281 -22.18 -16.49 31.50
C LEU A 281 -23.22 -16.98 32.52
N ARG A 282 -22.80 -17.22 33.77
CA ARG A 282 -23.69 -17.70 34.83
C ARG A 282 -24.79 -16.69 35.16
N ASN A 283 -24.43 -15.40 35.23
CA ASN A 283 -25.37 -14.34 35.54
C ASN A 283 -26.41 -14.15 34.44
N GLU A 284 -25.99 -14.09 33.18
CA GLU A 284 -26.91 -13.95 32.04
C GLU A 284 -27.84 -15.16 31.90
N MET A 285 -27.34 -16.39 32.10
CA MET A 285 -28.19 -17.58 32.10
C MET A 285 -29.20 -17.60 33.25
N ALA A 286 -28.90 -16.96 34.39
CA ALA A 286 -29.80 -16.90 35.53
C ALA A 286 -30.92 -15.84 35.39
N LYS A 287 -30.72 -14.81 34.56
CA LYS A 287 -31.67 -13.69 34.38
C LYS A 287 -32.98 -14.07 33.67
N SER A 288 -32.96 -15.12 32.85
CA SER A 288 -34.10 -15.54 32.04
C SER A 288 -34.33 -17.05 32.12
N ASP A 289 -35.58 -17.48 32.00
CA ASP A 289 -35.94 -18.90 31.83
C ASP A 289 -35.62 -19.43 30.44
N ARG A 290 -35.44 -18.53 29.48
CA ARG A 290 -34.96 -18.84 28.12
C ARG A 290 -33.87 -17.83 27.74
N PRO A 291 -32.62 -18.05 28.18
CA PRO A 291 -31.51 -17.18 27.81
C PRO A 291 -31.31 -17.19 26.30
N LYS A 292 -31.15 -16.02 25.67
CA LYS A 292 -30.87 -15.93 24.24
C LYS A 292 -29.38 -15.88 23.99
N ASP A 293 -28.91 -16.70 23.05
CA ASP A 293 -27.51 -16.76 22.64
C ASP A 293 -26.93 -15.37 22.26
N SER A 294 -27.71 -14.55 21.55
CA SER A 294 -27.30 -13.19 21.16
C SER A 294 -27.08 -12.25 22.35
N GLU A 295 -27.90 -12.35 23.40
CA GLU A 295 -27.81 -11.50 24.59
C GLU A 295 -26.57 -11.89 25.42
N ILE A 296 -26.29 -13.19 25.53
CA ILE A 296 -25.11 -13.70 26.23
C ILE A 296 -23.83 -13.32 25.48
N LYS A 297 -23.79 -13.50 24.15
CA LYS A 297 -22.64 -13.09 23.32
C LYS A 297 -22.35 -11.60 23.47
N LYS A 298 -23.39 -10.76 23.45
CA LYS A 298 -23.26 -9.31 23.67
C LYS A 298 -22.70 -8.99 25.05
N ALA A 299 -23.23 -9.61 26.10
CA ALA A 299 -22.75 -9.41 27.47
C ALA A 299 -21.28 -9.84 27.64
N ILE A 300 -20.86 -10.94 27.01
CA ILE A 300 -19.45 -11.38 27.00
C ILE A 300 -18.59 -10.32 26.32
N ILE A 301 -18.97 -9.81 25.15
CA ILE A 301 -18.20 -8.80 24.42
C ILE A 301 -18.01 -7.54 25.27
N GLU A 302 -19.11 -6.99 25.81
CA GLU A 302 -19.06 -5.74 26.61
C GLU A 302 -18.20 -5.90 27.87
N ASN A 303 -18.46 -6.92 28.68
CA ASN A 303 -17.77 -7.12 29.95
C ASN A 303 -16.30 -7.50 29.76
N LEU A 304 -16.01 -8.39 28.80
CA LEU A 304 -14.63 -8.77 28.52
C LEU A 304 -13.84 -7.61 27.89
N SER A 305 -14.47 -6.80 27.03
CA SER A 305 -13.85 -5.59 26.48
C SER A 305 -13.45 -4.62 27.59
N ASP A 306 -14.37 -4.31 28.51
CA ASP A 306 -14.11 -3.37 29.61
C ASP A 306 -13.04 -3.90 30.57
N PHE A 307 -13.09 -5.20 30.89
CA PHE A 307 -12.07 -5.86 31.70
C PHE A 307 -10.69 -5.75 31.05
N LEU A 308 -10.56 -6.13 29.78
CA LEU A 308 -9.28 -6.09 29.07
C LEU A 308 -8.76 -4.66 28.92
N TYR A 309 -9.62 -3.70 28.61
CA TYR A 309 -9.25 -2.30 28.53
C TYR A 309 -8.75 -1.77 29.88
N SER A 310 -9.41 -2.09 31.00
CA SER A 310 -8.98 -1.66 32.33
C SER A 310 -7.60 -2.19 32.75
N LYS A 311 -7.14 -3.30 32.14
CA LYS A 311 -5.87 -3.95 32.46
C LYS A 311 -4.76 -3.64 31.46
N THR A 312 -5.12 -3.30 30.22
CA THR A 312 -4.16 -3.24 29.11
C THR A 312 -4.25 -1.95 28.28
N GLU A 313 -5.27 -1.12 28.53
CA GLU A 313 -5.61 0.09 27.75
C GLU A 313 -5.81 -0.18 26.24
N ARG A 314 -6.09 -1.44 25.89
CA ARG A 314 -6.30 -1.93 24.52
C ARG A 314 -7.65 -2.58 24.36
N ARG A 315 -8.19 -2.56 23.13
CA ARG A 315 -9.54 -3.04 22.81
C ARG A 315 -9.50 -4.08 21.68
N PRO A 316 -9.09 -5.33 21.99
CA PRO A 316 -9.04 -6.38 20.98
C PRO A 316 -10.44 -6.67 20.44
N MET A 317 -10.50 -7.17 19.21
CA MET A 317 -11.72 -7.77 18.69
C MET A 317 -12.07 -8.99 19.54
N ILE A 318 -13.30 -9.05 20.08
CA ILE A 318 -13.76 -10.17 20.91
C ILE A 318 -14.76 -11.01 20.14
N LEU A 319 -14.45 -12.30 19.97
CA LEU A 319 -15.32 -13.26 19.29
C LEU A 319 -15.82 -14.33 20.29
N PRO A 320 -17.06 -14.21 20.80
CA PRO A 320 -17.65 -15.23 21.67
C PRO A 320 -18.21 -16.40 20.86
N MET A 321 -17.71 -17.61 21.11
CA MET A 321 -18.21 -18.86 20.55
C MET A 321 -18.88 -19.70 21.63
N ILE A 322 -20.21 -19.75 21.60
CA ILE A 322 -21.00 -20.53 22.54
C ILE A 322 -21.51 -21.78 21.82
N ILE A 323 -21.19 -22.94 22.37
CA ILE A 323 -21.60 -24.24 21.86
C ILE A 323 -22.72 -24.75 22.74
N GLU A 324 -23.93 -24.88 22.20
CA GLU A 324 -25.06 -25.48 22.91
C GLU A 324 -24.98 -27.01 22.85
N LYS A 325 -25.12 -27.65 24.02
CA LYS A 325 -25.35 -29.09 24.06
C LYS A 325 -26.74 -29.42 23.51
N LYS A 326 -26.79 -30.13 22.38
CA LYS A 326 -28.02 -30.75 21.86
C LYS A 326 -28.58 -31.80 22.82
#